data_AF-A0A2T9Y620-F1
#
_entry.id   AF-A0A2T9Y620-F1
#
_cell.length_a   1.000
_cell.length_b   1.000
_cell.length_c   1.000
_cell.angle_alpha   90.00
_cell.angle_beta   90.00
_cell.angle_gamma   90.00
#
_symmetry.space_group_name_H-M   'P 1'
#
loop_
_entity.id
_entity.type
_entity.pdbx_description
1 polymer ?
#
loop_
_entity_poly.entity_id
_entity_poly.type
_entity_poly.pdbx_seq_one_letter_code
_entity_poly.pdbx_strand_id
1 'polypeptide(L)'
;MISTRFFKKRVLKNIYTIGLVLLTIFILLSFAKTSNRIADFGTCRAPFESGNWLNDPNDSKLWAPQSCVLKRFEQKDLQKCYKDHQVIFIGDYSIKSKYQNFISRLENKYVNTTKKVDMLNLNAIEAKTLDSIDLKYHYDPFLNGTEITAILKYLKNAKRANTIKGKKSLTDNNIMKKFEERKKYILILGVGDFYLNNTFDSNEILKWKKTIDNIIDIYASTQNSISSPIKLVISPIIPVTRNHLLTAKYDSKYFSTINGMNIYLKKYNKVIFIPLSWANMIHSDINTFGINSGYNFDLESYLMDILHNQNCNKLKDIQQYPFMHYCCSNYPFPSIFAFLLILMLFVFVPTVFMLKKYTVVIFGCVVTYMTLSKKYMLTRIFESFNTELTKNINTNNKNSGGINKNETTEANSSNTRETLLNNFFDQTNNDTSTTNITSVASVSTDILETTIITKNHVLKFSVILILCIIINMLFY
;
A
#
# COMPACT_ATOMS: atom_id res chain seq x y z
N MET A 1 44.25 22.84 -5.06
CA MET A 1 43.48 21.76 -5.74
C MET A 1 42.81 20.73 -4.80
N ILE A 2 43.20 20.59 -3.52
CA ILE A 2 42.72 19.47 -2.67
C ILE A 2 41.25 19.61 -2.19
N SER A 3 40.81 20.82 -1.82
CA SER A 3 39.48 21.08 -1.22
C SER A 3 38.29 20.53 -2.04
N THR A 4 38.31 20.70 -3.37
CA THR A 4 37.21 20.28 -4.25
C THR A 4 36.94 18.77 -4.24
N ARG A 5 37.96 17.93 -3.95
CA ARG A 5 37.79 16.48 -3.82
C ARG A 5 37.07 16.08 -2.52
N PHE A 6 37.22 16.84 -1.43
CA PHE A 6 36.50 16.59 -0.18
C PHE A 6 35.03 17.00 -0.28
N PHE A 7 34.77 18.19 -0.84
CA PHE A 7 33.39 18.69 -1.02
C PHE A 7 32.54 17.71 -1.85
N LYS A 8 33.07 17.23 -2.98
CA LYS A 8 32.37 16.28 -3.87
C LYS A 8 32.04 14.95 -3.19
N LYS A 9 32.86 14.47 -2.25
CA LYS A 9 32.56 13.26 -1.45
C LYS A 9 31.46 13.48 -0.41
N ARG A 10 31.44 14.63 0.28
CA ARG A 10 30.42 14.92 1.31
C ARG A 10 29.04 15.09 0.69
N VAL A 11 28.95 15.79 -0.43
CA VAL A 11 27.71 15.92 -1.22
C VAL A 11 27.20 14.55 -1.69
N LEU A 12 28.08 13.66 -2.19
CA LEU A 12 27.67 12.30 -2.61
C LEU A 12 27.17 11.42 -1.45
N LYS A 13 27.73 11.54 -0.24
CA LYS A 13 27.21 10.84 0.97
C LYS A 13 25.76 11.28 1.21
N ASN A 14 25.53 12.59 1.27
CA ASN A 14 24.21 13.14 1.60
C ASN A 14 23.15 12.79 0.55
N ILE A 15 23.46 12.89 -0.74
CA ILE A 15 22.54 12.49 -1.83
C ILE A 15 22.13 11.02 -1.70
N TYR A 16 23.08 10.12 -1.40
CA TYR A 16 22.77 8.69 -1.23
C TYR A 16 21.89 8.42 -0.01
N THR A 17 22.18 9.06 1.14
CA THR A 17 21.36 8.92 2.36
C THR A 17 19.93 9.43 2.12
N ILE A 18 19.78 10.60 1.49
CA ILE A 18 18.47 11.18 1.15
C ILE A 18 17.71 10.25 0.18
N GLY A 19 18.37 9.74 -0.86
CA GLY A 19 17.76 8.80 -1.82
C GLY A 19 17.27 7.51 -1.15
N LEU A 20 18.02 6.96 -0.21
CA LEU A 20 17.63 5.74 0.53
C LEU A 20 16.46 6.00 1.50
N VAL A 21 16.42 7.15 2.17
CA VAL A 21 15.29 7.57 3.02
C VAL A 21 14.03 7.83 2.18
N LEU A 22 14.15 8.48 1.02
CA LEU A 22 13.03 8.68 0.10
C LEU A 22 12.50 7.34 -0.44
N LEU A 23 13.38 6.38 -0.72
CA LEU A 23 12.98 5.03 -1.15
C LEU A 23 12.23 4.27 -0.05
N THR A 24 12.68 4.30 1.21
CA THR A 24 11.97 3.63 2.31
C THR A 24 10.63 4.30 2.60
N ILE A 25 10.54 5.64 2.54
CA ILE A 25 9.27 6.38 2.64
C ILE A 25 8.33 5.99 1.48
N PHE A 26 8.83 5.93 0.24
CA PHE A 26 8.02 5.51 -0.92
C PHE A 26 7.50 4.08 -0.78
N ILE A 27 8.32 3.14 -0.27
CA ILE A 27 7.92 1.76 0.01
C ILE A 27 6.87 1.72 1.13
N LEU A 28 7.06 2.45 2.24
CA LEU A 28 6.09 2.50 3.34
C LEU A 28 4.75 3.12 2.91
N LEU A 29 4.77 4.20 2.13
CA LEU A 29 3.56 4.80 1.56
C LEU A 29 2.88 3.87 0.55
N SER A 30 3.66 3.16 -0.28
CA SER A 30 3.13 2.15 -1.20
C SER A 30 2.53 0.95 -0.45
N PHE A 31 3.17 0.50 0.62
CA PHE A 31 2.67 -0.57 1.49
C PHE A 31 1.40 -0.13 2.23
N ALA A 32 1.35 1.07 2.82
CA ALA A 32 0.16 1.59 3.50
C ALA A 32 -1.01 1.82 2.52
N LYS A 33 -0.74 2.33 1.32
CA LYS A 33 -1.73 2.45 0.23
C LYS A 33 -2.23 1.08 -0.23
N THR A 34 -1.38 0.06 -0.18
CA THR A 34 -1.73 -1.33 -0.55
C THR A 34 -2.43 -2.06 0.60
N SER A 35 -2.07 -1.84 1.87
CA SER A 35 -2.74 -2.47 3.02
C SER A 35 -4.14 -1.90 3.24
N ASN A 36 -4.33 -0.59 3.05
CA ASN A 36 -5.66 0.02 3.03
C ASN A 36 -6.51 -0.51 1.87
N ARG A 37 -5.90 -0.80 0.70
CA ARG A 37 -6.58 -1.53 -0.38
C ARG A 37 -6.88 -2.97 -0.01
N ILE A 38 -5.95 -3.70 0.64
CA ILE A 38 -6.15 -5.09 1.12
C ILE A 38 -7.31 -5.18 2.11
N ALA A 39 -7.49 -4.18 2.98
CA ALA A 39 -8.65 -4.10 3.87
C ALA A 39 -9.99 -4.04 3.11
N ASP A 40 -10.04 -3.38 1.94
CA ASP A 40 -11.22 -3.34 1.06
C ASP A 40 -11.49 -4.69 0.33
N PHE A 41 -10.55 -5.65 0.26
CA PHE A 41 -10.85 -6.97 -0.32
C PHE A 41 -11.88 -7.73 0.53
N GLY A 42 -11.82 -7.55 1.86
CA GLY A 42 -12.80 -8.10 2.79
C GLY A 42 -14.18 -7.40 2.78
N THR A 43 -14.32 -6.27 2.06
CA THR A 43 -15.61 -5.58 1.87
C THR A 43 -16.30 -5.96 0.56
N CYS A 44 -15.75 -6.93 -0.19
CA CYS A 44 -16.29 -7.44 -1.45
C CYS A 44 -16.47 -6.37 -2.55
N ARG A 45 -15.88 -5.18 -2.43
CA ARG A 45 -16.44 -3.96 -3.04
C ARG A 45 -16.47 -3.90 -4.58
N ALA A 46 -15.49 -4.49 -5.25
CA ALA A 46 -15.33 -4.42 -6.70
C ALA A 46 -16.56 -4.87 -7.53
N PRO A 47 -17.13 -6.08 -7.35
CA PRO A 47 -18.35 -6.53 -8.04
C PRO A 47 -19.60 -5.68 -7.83
N PHE A 48 -19.56 -4.69 -6.94
CA PHE A 48 -20.72 -3.85 -6.60
C PHE A 48 -20.65 -2.46 -7.21
N GLU A 49 -19.46 -1.96 -7.56
CA GLU A 49 -19.31 -0.61 -8.09
C GLU A 49 -19.23 -0.57 -9.63
N SER A 50 -18.56 -1.53 -10.27
CA SER A 50 -18.38 -1.52 -11.74
C SER A 50 -17.88 -2.85 -12.32
N GLY A 51 -17.98 -2.97 -13.64
CA GLY A 51 -17.56 -4.08 -14.47
C GLY A 51 -17.91 -3.80 -15.93
N ASN A 52 -17.63 -4.75 -16.81
CA ASN A 52 -18.00 -4.70 -18.23
C ASN A 52 -18.54 -6.07 -18.67
N TRP A 53 -19.33 -6.09 -19.74
CA TRP A 53 -19.55 -7.31 -20.51
C TRP A 53 -18.28 -7.66 -21.31
N LEU A 54 -17.87 -8.92 -21.24
CA LEU A 54 -16.86 -9.53 -22.09
C LEU A 54 -17.57 -10.48 -23.05
N ASN A 55 -17.08 -10.53 -24.30
CA ASN A 55 -17.49 -11.55 -25.27
C ASN A 55 -16.67 -12.82 -25.00
N ASP A 56 -17.35 -13.90 -24.66
CA ASP A 56 -16.84 -15.27 -24.65
C ASP A 56 -16.70 -15.75 -26.11
N PRO A 57 -15.66 -16.52 -26.50
CA PRO A 57 -15.54 -17.10 -27.84
C PRO A 57 -16.72 -17.97 -28.30
N ASN A 58 -17.68 -18.30 -27.42
CA ASN A 58 -18.92 -19.00 -27.75
C ASN A 58 -20.13 -18.04 -27.98
N ASP A 59 -19.88 -16.75 -28.26
CA ASP A 59 -20.86 -15.64 -28.31
C ASP A 59 -21.63 -15.38 -26.99
N SER A 60 -21.29 -16.07 -25.90
CA SER A 60 -21.80 -15.76 -24.56
C SER A 60 -21.35 -14.36 -24.12
N LYS A 61 -22.25 -13.55 -23.57
CA LYS A 61 -21.87 -12.33 -22.84
C LYS A 61 -21.62 -12.68 -21.37
N LEU A 62 -20.40 -12.44 -20.89
CA LEU A 62 -19.99 -12.67 -19.49
C LEU A 62 -19.74 -11.34 -18.78
N TRP A 63 -20.42 -11.10 -17.65
CA TRP A 63 -20.10 -9.92 -16.84
C TRP A 63 -18.84 -10.12 -16.00
N ALA A 64 -17.84 -9.28 -16.22
CA ALA A 64 -16.61 -9.22 -15.44
C ALA A 64 -16.53 -7.91 -14.64
N PRO A 65 -16.63 -7.96 -13.30
CA PRO A 65 -16.25 -6.86 -12.43
C PRO A 65 -14.82 -6.34 -12.68
N GLN A 66 -14.58 -5.08 -12.29
CA GLN A 66 -13.19 -4.58 -12.29
C GLN A 66 -12.32 -5.42 -11.35
N SER A 67 -11.20 -5.93 -11.88
CA SER A 67 -10.18 -6.68 -11.14
C SER A 67 -10.62 -7.99 -10.47
N CYS A 68 -11.79 -8.57 -10.78
CA CYS A 68 -12.13 -9.91 -10.29
C CYS A 68 -13.16 -10.68 -11.14
N VAL A 69 -13.11 -12.01 -11.07
CA VAL A 69 -14.09 -12.93 -11.68
C VAL A 69 -15.07 -13.41 -10.61
N LEU A 70 -16.38 -13.33 -10.92
CA LEU A 70 -17.47 -13.85 -10.08
C LEU A 70 -17.49 -15.39 -10.12
N LYS A 71 -17.77 -16.03 -8.98
CA LYS A 71 -18.22 -17.44 -8.99
C LYS A 71 -19.66 -17.50 -9.48
N ARG A 72 -19.95 -18.33 -10.49
CA ARG A 72 -21.33 -18.79 -10.75
C ARG A 72 -21.66 -19.86 -9.72
N PHE A 73 -22.81 -19.74 -9.05
CA PHE A 73 -23.22 -20.68 -8.00
C PHE A 73 -24.24 -21.69 -8.53
N GLU A 74 -23.93 -22.98 -8.39
CA GLU A 74 -24.85 -24.09 -8.64
C GLU A 74 -25.93 -24.20 -7.55
N GLN A 75 -27.02 -24.90 -7.87
CA GLN A 75 -28.13 -25.20 -6.96
C GLN A 75 -27.64 -25.67 -5.57
N LYS A 76 -26.73 -26.65 -5.54
CA LYS A 76 -26.20 -27.27 -4.31
C LYS A 76 -25.41 -26.29 -3.45
N ASP A 77 -24.63 -25.41 -4.07
CA ASP A 77 -23.90 -24.37 -3.35
C ASP A 77 -24.85 -23.30 -2.79
N LEU A 78 -25.90 -22.95 -3.53
CA LEU A 78 -26.94 -22.02 -3.06
C LEU A 78 -27.72 -22.61 -1.88
N GLN A 79 -28.18 -23.86 -1.99
CA GLN A 79 -28.82 -24.61 -0.90
C GLN A 79 -27.93 -24.62 0.35
N LYS A 80 -26.67 -25.03 0.21
CA LYS A 80 -25.66 -25.06 1.29
C LYS A 80 -25.33 -23.69 1.87
N CYS A 81 -25.34 -22.63 1.05
CA CYS A 81 -25.04 -21.26 1.46
C CYS A 81 -26.16 -20.61 2.27
N TYR A 82 -27.39 -20.67 1.74
CA TYR A 82 -28.55 -19.98 2.26
C TYR A 82 -29.33 -20.80 3.29
N LYS A 83 -28.95 -22.06 3.54
CA LYS A 83 -29.46 -22.84 4.68
C LYS A 83 -29.44 -22.00 5.97
N ASP A 84 -30.50 -22.11 6.75
CA ASP A 84 -30.75 -21.35 8.00
C ASP A 84 -30.88 -19.82 7.79
N HIS A 85 -31.10 -19.36 6.54
CA HIS A 85 -31.44 -17.96 6.23
C HIS A 85 -32.91 -17.82 5.82
N GLN A 86 -33.47 -16.65 6.13
CA GLN A 86 -34.73 -16.17 5.58
C GLN A 86 -34.43 -14.99 4.65
N VAL A 87 -34.70 -15.16 3.35
CA VAL A 87 -34.47 -14.14 2.31
C VAL A 87 -35.80 -13.48 1.97
N ILE A 88 -35.89 -12.18 2.24
CA ILE A 88 -37.12 -11.40 2.08
C ILE A 88 -36.90 -10.34 1.00
N PHE A 89 -37.63 -10.44 -0.09
CA PHE A 89 -37.64 -9.51 -1.21
C PHE A 89 -38.84 -8.56 -1.05
N ILE A 90 -38.62 -7.25 -1.02
CA ILE A 90 -39.70 -6.25 -0.89
C ILE A 90 -39.50 -5.15 -1.93
N GLY A 91 -40.52 -4.85 -2.73
CA GLY A 91 -40.43 -3.79 -3.73
C GLY A 91 -41.32 -3.98 -4.95
N ASP A 92 -40.93 -3.28 -6.02
CA ASP A 92 -41.60 -3.32 -7.32
C ASP A 92 -41.28 -4.59 -8.16
N TYR A 93 -41.71 -4.62 -9.41
CA TYR A 93 -41.49 -5.75 -10.32
C TYR A 93 -40.01 -6.09 -10.57
N SER A 94 -39.09 -5.12 -10.46
CA SER A 94 -37.65 -5.37 -10.60
C SER A 94 -37.10 -6.29 -9.49
N ILE A 95 -37.77 -6.30 -8.33
CA ILE A 95 -37.49 -7.18 -7.20
C ILE A 95 -38.24 -8.51 -7.33
N LYS A 96 -39.45 -8.52 -7.90
CA LYS A 96 -40.18 -9.77 -8.22
C LYS A 96 -39.39 -10.67 -9.17
N SER A 97 -38.81 -10.09 -10.22
CA SER A 97 -37.95 -10.83 -11.17
C SER A 97 -36.74 -11.49 -10.49
N LYS A 98 -36.14 -10.81 -9.50
CA LYS A 98 -34.99 -11.31 -8.72
C LYS A 98 -35.38 -12.45 -7.78
N TYR A 99 -36.54 -12.36 -7.14
CA TYR A 99 -37.13 -13.44 -6.35
C TYR A 99 -37.42 -14.68 -7.21
N GLN A 100 -38.01 -14.50 -8.39
CA GLN A 100 -38.31 -15.58 -9.33
C GLN A 100 -37.04 -16.26 -9.87
N ASN A 101 -35.99 -15.49 -10.20
CA ASN A 101 -34.69 -16.02 -10.58
C ASN A 101 -34.05 -16.83 -9.43
N PHE A 102 -34.06 -16.28 -8.20
CA PHE A 102 -33.51 -16.93 -7.01
C PHE A 102 -34.16 -18.30 -6.72
N ILE A 103 -35.49 -18.38 -6.82
CA ILE A 103 -36.23 -19.64 -6.70
C ILE A 103 -35.86 -20.62 -7.81
N SER A 104 -35.84 -20.16 -9.06
CA SER A 104 -35.51 -20.99 -10.23
C SER A 104 -34.14 -21.67 -10.09
N ARG A 105 -33.15 -20.91 -9.59
CA ARG A 105 -31.78 -21.40 -9.35
C ARG A 105 -31.69 -22.36 -8.15
N LEU A 106 -32.53 -22.19 -7.12
CA LEU A 106 -32.60 -23.12 -5.98
C LEU A 106 -33.37 -24.41 -6.29
N GLU A 107 -34.28 -24.40 -7.26
CA GLU A 107 -34.99 -25.62 -7.70
C GLU A 107 -34.33 -26.31 -8.90
N ASN A 108 -33.35 -25.67 -9.54
CA ASN A 108 -32.84 -26.02 -10.87
C ASN A 108 -33.97 -26.24 -11.90
N LYS A 109 -34.97 -25.34 -11.85
CA LYS A 109 -36.13 -25.32 -12.75
C LYS A 109 -36.24 -23.94 -13.37
N TYR A 110 -36.23 -23.87 -14.70
CA TYR A 110 -36.50 -22.64 -15.41
C TYR A 110 -37.97 -22.24 -15.21
N VAL A 111 -38.24 -21.32 -14.28
CA VAL A 111 -39.55 -20.68 -14.19
C VAL A 111 -39.66 -19.73 -15.37
N ASN A 112 -40.43 -20.13 -16.38
CA ASN A 112 -40.56 -19.35 -17.61
C ASN A 112 -41.33 -18.03 -17.34
N THR A 113 -40.58 -16.95 -17.13
CA THR A 113 -41.08 -15.58 -16.88
C THR A 113 -41.81 -14.95 -18.08
N THR A 114 -41.81 -15.60 -19.25
CA THR A 114 -42.61 -15.17 -20.42
C THR A 114 -44.07 -15.62 -20.37
N LYS A 115 -44.44 -16.58 -19.51
CA LYS A 115 -45.84 -16.67 -19.08
C LYS A 115 -46.14 -15.36 -18.35
N LYS A 116 -47.08 -14.56 -18.89
CA LYS A 116 -47.51 -13.27 -18.31
C LYS A 116 -47.53 -13.38 -16.79
N VAL A 117 -46.72 -12.56 -16.12
CA VAL A 117 -46.86 -12.38 -14.66
C VAL A 117 -48.27 -11.84 -14.46
N ASP A 118 -49.15 -12.62 -13.86
CA ASP A 118 -50.56 -12.24 -13.71
C ASP A 118 -50.68 -11.01 -12.79
N MET A 119 -50.75 -9.84 -13.43
CA MET A 119 -50.88 -8.51 -12.81
C MET A 119 -52.21 -8.31 -12.06
N LEU A 120 -52.97 -9.38 -11.86
CA LEU A 120 -54.25 -9.42 -11.14
C LEU A 120 -54.06 -9.75 -9.65
N ASN A 121 -52.95 -10.41 -9.27
CA ASN A 121 -52.62 -10.73 -7.88
C ASN A 121 -51.53 -9.81 -7.29
N LEU A 122 -51.71 -8.48 -7.44
CA LEU A 122 -50.75 -7.47 -6.98
C LEU A 122 -50.57 -7.45 -5.44
N ASN A 123 -51.56 -7.91 -4.69
CA ASN A 123 -51.53 -7.93 -3.22
C ASN A 123 -50.89 -9.22 -2.65
N ALA A 124 -50.33 -10.10 -3.49
CA ALA A 124 -49.83 -11.39 -3.06
C ALA A 124 -48.51 -11.29 -2.27
N ILE A 125 -48.53 -11.79 -1.03
CA ILE A 125 -47.31 -12.25 -0.36
C ILE A 125 -47.00 -13.64 -0.91
N GLU A 126 -45.97 -13.75 -1.74
CA GLU A 126 -45.50 -15.04 -2.22
C GLU A 126 -44.49 -15.59 -1.20
N ALA A 127 -44.74 -16.79 -0.66
CA ALA A 127 -43.88 -17.41 0.34
C ALA A 127 -43.58 -18.86 -0.04
N LYS A 128 -42.31 -19.28 0.10
CA LYS A 128 -41.83 -20.60 -0.29
C LYS A 128 -40.66 -21.02 0.61
N THR A 129 -40.71 -22.23 1.16
CA THR A 129 -39.59 -22.81 1.91
C THR A 129 -38.96 -23.93 1.08
N LEU A 130 -37.63 -23.91 0.94
CA LEU A 130 -36.82 -24.87 0.19
C LEU A 130 -35.62 -25.25 1.05
N ASP A 131 -35.46 -26.52 1.42
CA ASP A 131 -34.26 -27.05 2.12
C ASP A 131 -33.81 -26.23 3.36
N SER A 132 -34.78 -25.85 4.20
CA SER A 132 -34.61 -24.96 5.37
C SER A 132 -34.20 -23.50 5.05
N ILE A 133 -34.39 -23.06 3.81
CA ILE A 133 -34.33 -21.66 3.37
C ILE A 133 -35.76 -21.14 3.26
N ASP A 134 -36.08 -20.06 3.97
CA ASP A 134 -37.38 -19.38 3.83
C ASP A 134 -37.28 -18.23 2.84
N LEU A 135 -38.08 -18.26 1.78
CA LEU A 135 -38.13 -17.23 0.75
C LEU A 135 -39.47 -16.52 0.80
N LYS A 136 -39.45 -15.19 0.77
CA LYS A 136 -40.66 -14.36 0.76
C LYS A 136 -40.51 -13.21 -0.23
N TYR A 137 -41.56 -12.92 -0.97
CA TYR A 137 -41.73 -11.69 -1.73
C TYR A 137 -42.95 -10.92 -1.25
N HIS A 138 -42.80 -9.60 -1.11
CA HIS A 138 -43.87 -8.67 -0.77
C HIS A 138 -43.86 -7.53 -1.80
N TYR A 139 -44.96 -7.40 -2.54
CA TYR A 139 -45.16 -6.29 -3.46
C TYR A 139 -45.44 -5.01 -2.66
N ASP A 140 -44.46 -4.10 -2.66
CA ASP A 140 -44.54 -2.80 -2.00
C ASP A 140 -43.73 -1.78 -2.82
N PRO A 141 -44.31 -1.25 -3.92
CA PRO A 141 -43.59 -0.41 -4.88
C PRO A 141 -43.20 0.98 -4.35
N PHE A 142 -43.59 1.33 -3.12
CA PHE A 142 -43.28 2.61 -2.47
C PHE A 142 -42.57 2.46 -1.12
N LEU A 143 -42.28 1.22 -0.68
CA LEU A 143 -41.77 0.87 0.66
C LEU A 143 -42.53 1.57 1.81
N ASN A 144 -43.85 1.70 1.65
CA ASN A 144 -44.74 2.33 2.62
C ASN A 144 -45.68 1.31 3.31
N GLY A 145 -45.51 0.02 3.01
CA GLY A 145 -46.28 -1.08 3.55
C GLY A 145 -46.05 -1.36 5.04
N THR A 146 -46.98 -2.13 5.60
CA THR A 146 -46.96 -2.51 7.03
C THR A 146 -45.88 -3.54 7.36
N GLU A 147 -45.52 -4.46 6.46
CA GLU A 147 -44.50 -5.51 6.74
C GLU A 147 -43.09 -4.91 6.83
N ILE A 148 -42.68 -4.00 5.93
CA ILE A 148 -41.37 -3.31 6.07
C ILE A 148 -41.35 -2.44 7.32
N THR A 149 -42.45 -1.73 7.62
CA THR A 149 -42.60 -0.97 8.86
C THR A 149 -42.50 -1.87 10.10
N ALA A 150 -43.05 -3.08 10.06
CA ALA A 150 -42.96 -4.06 11.14
C ALA A 150 -41.53 -4.62 11.31
N ILE A 151 -40.83 -4.95 10.23
CA ILE A 151 -39.42 -5.38 10.26
C ILE A 151 -38.52 -4.29 10.85
N LEU A 152 -38.70 -3.04 10.42
CA LEU A 152 -37.95 -1.87 10.91
C LEU A 152 -38.28 -1.56 12.39
N LYS A 153 -39.55 -1.71 12.81
CA LYS A 153 -39.97 -1.60 14.22
C LYS A 153 -39.40 -2.71 15.09
N TYR A 154 -39.33 -3.94 14.58
CA TYR A 154 -38.69 -5.08 15.25
C TYR A 154 -37.19 -4.81 15.48
N LEU A 155 -36.45 -4.42 14.44
CA LEU A 155 -35.03 -4.03 14.52
C LEU A 155 -34.78 -2.96 15.61
N LYS A 156 -35.56 -1.88 15.59
CA LYS A 156 -35.49 -0.78 16.56
C LYS A 156 -35.76 -1.22 18.00
N ASN A 157 -36.61 -2.23 18.20
CA ASN A 157 -36.93 -2.78 19.52
C ASN A 157 -35.92 -3.83 20.01
N ALA A 158 -35.40 -4.69 19.13
CA ALA A 158 -34.38 -5.69 19.47
C ALA A 158 -33.10 -5.06 20.05
N LYS A 159 -32.73 -3.86 19.55
CA LYS A 159 -31.66 -3.04 20.14
C LYS A 159 -31.91 -2.71 21.62
N ARG A 160 -33.13 -2.26 21.96
CA ARG A 160 -33.51 -1.85 23.33
C ARG A 160 -33.45 -3.02 24.30
N ALA A 161 -33.98 -4.18 23.92
CA ALA A 161 -33.93 -5.39 24.76
C ALA A 161 -32.48 -5.78 25.10
N ASN A 162 -31.58 -5.75 24.12
CA ASN A 162 -30.16 -6.08 24.31
C ASN A 162 -29.37 -5.07 25.17
N THR A 163 -29.85 -3.83 25.30
CA THR A 163 -29.27 -2.86 26.25
C THR A 163 -29.68 -3.16 27.70
N ILE A 164 -30.88 -3.70 27.93
CA ILE A 164 -31.43 -3.97 29.27
C ILE A 164 -31.09 -5.42 29.69
N LYS A 165 -29.79 -5.75 29.73
CA LYS A 165 -29.29 -6.99 30.33
C LYS A 165 -29.48 -6.96 31.86
N GLY A 166 -30.66 -7.39 32.33
CA GLY A 166 -30.92 -7.50 33.78
C GLY A 166 -32.36 -7.81 34.19
N LYS A 167 -33.37 -7.55 33.36
CA LYS A 167 -34.76 -7.96 33.63
C LYS A 167 -35.26 -8.92 32.55
N LYS A 168 -35.93 -10.00 32.98
CA LYS A 168 -36.84 -10.77 32.13
C LYS A 168 -37.90 -9.80 31.59
N SER A 169 -37.78 -9.40 30.33
CA SER A 169 -38.84 -8.62 29.67
C SER A 169 -40.08 -9.51 29.55
N LEU A 170 -41.25 -8.96 29.88
CA LEU A 170 -42.50 -9.69 29.75
C LEU A 170 -42.86 -9.94 28.28
N THR A 171 -43.82 -10.85 28.12
CA THR A 171 -44.31 -11.50 26.91
C THR A 171 -45.13 -10.58 26.00
N ASP A 172 -45.78 -11.19 24.99
CA ASP A 172 -46.97 -10.66 24.32
C ASP A 172 -46.75 -9.56 23.29
N ASN A 173 -45.88 -9.85 22.33
CA ASN A 173 -46.11 -9.49 20.94
C ASN A 173 -45.95 -10.74 20.05
N ASN A 174 -47.04 -11.26 19.49
CA ASN A 174 -47.02 -12.46 18.61
C ASN A 174 -46.08 -12.31 17.39
N ILE A 175 -45.79 -11.07 16.98
CA ILE A 175 -44.81 -10.75 15.93
C ILE A 175 -43.41 -11.25 16.29
N MET A 176 -43.00 -11.25 17.57
CA MET A 176 -41.68 -11.76 17.96
C MET A 176 -41.55 -13.28 17.84
N LYS A 177 -42.62 -14.06 18.05
CA LYS A 177 -42.60 -15.51 17.80
C LYS A 177 -42.40 -15.87 16.31
N LYS A 178 -42.63 -14.92 15.39
CA LYS A 178 -42.44 -15.09 13.93
C LYS A 178 -40.97 -14.94 13.48
N PHE A 179 -40.12 -14.32 14.31
CA PHE A 179 -38.69 -14.17 14.05
C PHE A 179 -37.90 -15.20 14.86
N GLU A 180 -37.68 -16.38 14.27
CA GLU A 180 -36.88 -17.45 14.89
C GLU A 180 -35.47 -16.95 15.25
N GLU A 181 -35.11 -17.13 16.53
CA GLU A 181 -33.86 -16.61 17.13
C GLU A 181 -32.56 -17.14 16.51
N ARG A 182 -32.65 -18.15 15.63
CA ARG A 182 -31.52 -18.80 14.95
C ARG A 182 -31.37 -18.43 13.48
N LYS A 183 -32.41 -17.90 12.82
CA LYS A 183 -32.39 -17.61 11.38
C LYS A 183 -31.68 -16.29 11.10
N LYS A 184 -30.95 -16.24 9.98
CA LYS A 184 -30.29 -15.02 9.47
C LYS A 184 -31.14 -14.39 8.38
N TYR A 185 -31.37 -13.09 8.45
CA TYR A 185 -32.28 -12.40 7.54
C TYR A 185 -31.49 -11.65 6.47
N ILE A 186 -31.83 -11.86 5.21
CA ILE A 186 -31.30 -11.11 4.07
C ILE A 186 -32.48 -10.37 3.46
N LEU A 187 -32.55 -9.06 3.74
CA LEU A 187 -33.63 -8.18 3.31
C LEU A 187 -33.19 -7.47 2.03
N ILE A 188 -33.94 -7.66 0.94
CA ILE A 188 -33.64 -7.15 -0.39
C ILE A 188 -34.75 -6.19 -0.79
N LEU A 189 -34.43 -4.90 -0.74
CA LEU A 189 -35.34 -3.81 -1.07
C LEU A 189 -35.05 -3.29 -2.48
N GLY A 190 -36.08 -2.82 -3.19
CA GLY A 190 -35.90 -2.07 -4.43
C GLY A 190 -37.15 -1.34 -4.85
N VAL A 191 -37.05 -0.01 -4.89
CA VAL A 191 -38.08 0.88 -5.44
C VAL A 191 -37.44 2.06 -6.14
N GLY A 192 -38.06 2.47 -7.23
CA GLY A 192 -37.72 3.70 -7.94
C GLY A 192 -38.58 3.91 -9.18
N ASP A 193 -38.87 2.84 -9.93
CA ASP A 193 -39.61 2.93 -11.19
C ASP A 193 -41.05 3.48 -10.98
N PHE A 194 -41.72 3.08 -9.89
CA PHE A 194 -43.02 3.63 -9.52
C PHE A 194 -43.01 5.13 -9.17
N TYR A 195 -41.87 5.68 -8.72
CA TYR A 195 -41.68 7.13 -8.52
C TYR A 195 -41.31 7.86 -9.83
N LEU A 196 -41.03 7.13 -10.92
CA LEU A 196 -40.76 7.66 -12.26
C LEU A 196 -41.97 7.51 -13.21
N ASN A 197 -42.99 6.75 -12.81
CA ASN A 197 -44.03 6.17 -13.67
C ASN A 197 -45.03 7.17 -14.33
N ASN A 198 -44.81 8.49 -14.25
CA ASN A 198 -45.33 9.43 -15.26
C ASN A 198 -44.78 10.85 -15.14
N THR A 199 -44.36 11.28 -13.96
CA THR A 199 -43.84 12.63 -13.69
C THR A 199 -42.38 12.60 -13.25
N PHE A 200 -41.49 13.20 -14.04
CA PHE A 200 -40.14 13.56 -13.60
C PHE A 200 -40.19 14.81 -12.70
N ASP A 201 -41.03 14.76 -11.66
CA ASP A 201 -41.22 15.80 -10.68
C ASP A 201 -40.24 15.58 -9.51
N SER A 202 -39.50 16.64 -9.20
CA SER A 202 -38.85 16.89 -7.92
C SER A 202 -39.57 16.30 -6.71
N ASN A 203 -40.90 16.44 -6.60
CA ASN A 203 -41.67 15.98 -5.44
C ASN A 203 -41.69 14.46 -5.30
N GLU A 204 -41.81 13.68 -6.37
CA GLU A 204 -41.76 12.21 -6.31
C GLU A 204 -40.35 11.72 -6.00
N ILE A 205 -39.32 12.36 -6.57
CA ILE A 205 -37.91 12.05 -6.24
C ILE A 205 -37.59 12.42 -4.79
N LEU A 206 -38.18 13.50 -4.24
CA LEU A 206 -38.07 13.87 -2.83
C LEU A 206 -38.81 12.90 -1.90
N LYS A 207 -39.98 12.37 -2.30
CA LYS A 207 -40.69 11.29 -1.58
C LYS A 207 -39.86 10.02 -1.55
N TRP A 208 -39.39 9.54 -2.72
CA TRP A 208 -38.48 8.39 -2.84
C TRP A 208 -37.26 8.55 -1.93
N LYS A 209 -36.59 9.70 -2.01
CA LYS A 209 -35.43 10.03 -1.18
C LYS A 209 -35.76 9.91 0.31
N LYS A 210 -36.86 10.55 0.75
CA LYS A 210 -37.30 10.51 2.17
C LYS A 210 -37.62 9.08 2.64
N THR A 211 -38.18 8.24 1.78
CA THR A 211 -38.40 6.81 2.08
C THR A 211 -37.07 6.08 2.30
N ILE A 212 -36.11 6.24 1.38
CA ILE A 212 -34.78 5.65 1.48
C ILE A 212 -34.04 6.14 2.74
N ASP A 213 -34.03 7.46 2.98
CA ASP A 213 -33.38 8.07 4.16
C ASP A 213 -33.93 7.45 5.46
N ASN A 214 -35.26 7.37 5.62
CA ASN A 214 -35.90 6.77 6.79
C ASN A 214 -35.55 5.28 6.99
N ILE A 215 -35.48 4.49 5.92
CA ILE A 215 -35.08 3.07 5.98
C ILE A 215 -33.62 2.95 6.45
N ILE A 216 -32.74 3.78 5.89
CA ILE A 216 -31.30 3.76 6.19
C ILE A 216 -31.04 4.24 7.62
N ASP A 217 -31.69 5.32 8.07
CA ASP A 217 -31.56 5.82 9.44
C ASP A 217 -31.98 4.76 10.48
N ILE A 218 -33.08 4.04 10.25
CA ILE A 218 -33.51 2.97 11.15
C ILE A 218 -32.51 1.81 11.14
N TYR A 219 -32.03 1.37 9.96
CA TYR A 219 -31.04 0.30 9.85
C TYR A 219 -29.69 0.68 10.49
N ALA A 220 -29.15 1.86 10.17
CA ALA A 220 -27.91 2.38 10.74
C ALA A 220 -28.01 2.55 12.26
N SER A 221 -29.16 3.03 12.76
CA SER A 221 -29.40 3.09 14.21
C SER A 221 -29.36 1.72 14.90
N THR A 222 -29.58 0.63 14.15
CA THR A 222 -29.58 -0.75 14.65
C THR A 222 -28.22 -1.44 14.50
N GLN A 223 -27.44 -1.13 13.46
CA GLN A 223 -26.11 -1.71 13.20
C GLN A 223 -25.09 -1.53 14.34
N ASN A 224 -25.23 -0.50 15.18
CA ASN A 224 -24.39 -0.31 16.37
C ASN A 224 -24.57 -1.39 17.45
N SER A 225 -25.49 -2.34 17.29
CA SER A 225 -25.55 -3.58 18.07
C SER A 225 -24.76 -4.68 17.38
N ILE A 226 -23.64 -5.08 18.00
CA ILE A 226 -22.48 -5.87 17.49
C ILE A 226 -22.80 -7.19 16.75
N SER A 227 -24.04 -7.67 16.74
CA SER A 227 -24.46 -8.83 15.92
C SER A 227 -25.91 -8.66 15.44
N SER A 228 -26.13 -7.79 14.46
CA SER A 228 -27.41 -7.74 13.72
C SER A 228 -27.59 -9.05 12.94
N PRO A 229 -28.67 -9.82 13.15
CA PRO A 229 -28.96 -11.00 12.33
C PRO A 229 -29.50 -10.61 10.94
N ILE A 230 -29.71 -9.31 10.66
CA ILE A 230 -30.29 -8.81 9.42
C ILE A 230 -29.24 -8.06 8.59
N LYS A 231 -29.06 -8.52 7.35
CA LYS A 231 -28.26 -7.87 6.29
C LYS A 231 -29.21 -7.17 5.31
N LEU A 232 -29.10 -5.85 5.22
CA LEU A 232 -29.90 -5.04 4.30
C LEU A 232 -29.18 -4.86 2.94
N VAL A 233 -29.93 -5.13 1.88
CA VAL A 233 -29.60 -4.90 0.48
C VAL A 233 -30.59 -3.88 -0.09
N ILE A 234 -30.12 -2.83 -0.75
CA ILE A 234 -30.98 -1.94 -1.55
C ILE A 234 -30.51 -2.00 -3.01
N SER A 235 -31.40 -2.43 -3.90
CA SER A 235 -31.19 -2.39 -5.34
C SER A 235 -30.99 -0.95 -5.81
N PRO A 236 -30.06 -0.68 -6.75
CA PRO A 236 -30.15 0.54 -7.54
C PRO A 236 -31.47 0.57 -8.33
N ILE A 237 -31.81 1.75 -8.83
CA ILE A 237 -32.88 1.95 -9.80
C ILE A 237 -32.36 1.49 -11.16
N ILE A 238 -33.15 0.66 -11.84
CA ILE A 238 -32.79 0.02 -13.09
C ILE A 238 -33.78 0.48 -14.17
N PRO A 239 -33.33 0.91 -15.37
CA PRO A 239 -34.21 1.39 -16.42
C PRO A 239 -35.04 0.25 -17.02
N VAL A 240 -36.37 0.33 -16.87
CA VAL A 240 -37.32 -0.66 -17.41
C VAL A 240 -37.34 -0.61 -18.94
N THR A 241 -37.61 -1.75 -19.58
CA THR A 241 -37.31 -1.96 -21.00
C THR A 241 -38.49 -1.73 -21.93
N ARG A 242 -38.63 -0.48 -22.38
CA ARG A 242 -39.18 0.01 -23.68
C ARG A 242 -40.60 -0.40 -24.13
N ASN A 243 -41.06 -1.64 -23.96
CA ASN A 243 -42.23 -2.17 -24.67
C ASN A 243 -43.57 -2.04 -23.90
N HIS A 244 -43.56 -1.60 -22.64
CA HIS A 244 -44.77 -1.19 -21.91
C HIS A 244 -45.06 0.33 -21.97
N LEU A 245 -44.14 1.15 -22.50
CA LEU A 245 -44.28 2.61 -22.57
C LEU A 245 -43.94 3.13 -23.97
N LEU A 246 -44.96 3.47 -24.75
CA LEU A 246 -44.87 3.80 -26.17
C LEU A 246 -43.89 4.94 -26.48
N THR A 247 -42.75 4.55 -27.07
CA THR A 247 -41.98 5.24 -28.12
C THR A 247 -41.45 6.68 -27.94
N ALA A 248 -41.78 7.41 -26.86
CA ALA A 248 -41.36 8.82 -26.71
C ALA A 248 -40.83 9.24 -25.31
N LYS A 249 -41.00 8.42 -24.27
CA LYS A 249 -40.76 8.83 -22.86
C LYS A 249 -39.41 8.47 -22.22
N TYR A 250 -38.55 7.74 -22.93
CA TYR A 250 -37.17 7.46 -22.50
C TYR A 250 -36.20 8.53 -23.03
N ASP A 251 -36.40 9.76 -22.59
CA ASP A 251 -35.54 10.89 -22.92
C ASP A 251 -34.25 10.89 -22.06
N SER A 252 -33.37 11.86 -22.29
CA SER A 252 -32.19 12.07 -21.44
C SER A 252 -32.55 12.43 -19.99
N LYS A 253 -33.78 12.90 -19.72
CA LYS A 253 -34.28 13.20 -18.37
C LYS A 253 -34.58 11.92 -17.59
N TYR A 254 -35.16 10.87 -18.18
CA TYR A 254 -35.34 9.56 -17.53
C TYR A 254 -33.98 8.99 -17.06
N PHE A 255 -33.01 8.88 -17.97
CA PHE A 255 -31.70 8.31 -17.65
C PHE A 255 -30.88 9.16 -16.69
N SER A 256 -30.90 10.50 -16.81
CA SER A 256 -30.23 11.39 -15.85
C SER A 256 -30.90 11.39 -14.47
N THR A 257 -32.22 11.21 -14.39
CA THR A 257 -32.94 11.06 -13.12
C THR A 257 -32.56 9.74 -12.43
N ILE A 258 -32.56 8.61 -13.15
CA ILE A 258 -32.09 7.31 -12.63
C ILE A 258 -30.63 7.40 -12.17
N ASN A 259 -29.77 8.04 -12.96
CA ASN A 259 -28.37 8.26 -12.58
C ASN A 259 -28.28 9.11 -11.30
N GLY A 260 -29.08 10.17 -11.18
CA GLY A 260 -29.17 10.99 -9.97
C GLY A 260 -29.61 10.19 -8.72
N MET A 261 -30.59 9.31 -8.86
CA MET A 261 -31.05 8.41 -7.79
C MET A 261 -29.97 7.38 -7.41
N ASN A 262 -29.25 6.81 -8.38
CA ASN A 262 -28.16 5.86 -8.14
C ASN A 262 -26.90 6.54 -7.55
N ILE A 263 -26.59 7.78 -7.96
CA ILE A 263 -25.58 8.64 -7.33
C ILE A 263 -25.99 9.00 -5.88
N TYR A 264 -27.29 9.17 -5.62
CA TYR A 264 -27.80 9.38 -4.27
C TYR A 264 -27.57 8.13 -3.39
N LEU A 265 -28.00 6.96 -3.87
CA LEU A 265 -27.79 5.67 -3.20
C LEU A 265 -26.30 5.41 -2.93
N LYS A 266 -25.40 5.71 -3.88
CA LYS A 266 -23.95 5.52 -3.75
C LYS A 266 -23.34 6.14 -2.48
N LYS A 267 -23.94 7.20 -1.91
CA LYS A 267 -23.50 7.83 -0.65
C LYS A 267 -23.50 6.86 0.53
N TYR A 268 -24.38 5.86 0.51
CA TYR A 268 -24.63 4.93 1.63
C TYR A 268 -23.95 3.58 1.47
N ASN A 269 -23.15 3.38 0.41
CA ASN A 269 -22.47 2.10 0.11
C ASN A 269 -21.45 1.63 1.17
N LYS A 270 -21.10 2.51 2.14
CA LYS A 270 -20.30 2.18 3.32
C LYS A 270 -21.11 1.60 4.50
N VAL A 271 -22.43 1.72 4.47
CA VAL A 271 -23.35 1.40 5.60
C VAL A 271 -24.32 0.28 5.23
N ILE A 272 -24.81 0.28 3.99
CA ILE A 272 -25.72 -0.73 3.44
C ILE A 272 -25.16 -1.32 2.14
N PHE A 273 -25.58 -2.54 1.81
CA PHE A 273 -25.15 -3.19 0.58
C PHE A 273 -25.98 -2.67 -0.61
N ILE A 274 -25.30 -2.07 -1.60
CA ILE A 274 -25.92 -1.50 -2.80
C ILE A 274 -25.13 -1.98 -4.03
N PRO A 275 -25.64 -2.95 -4.81
CA PRO A 275 -24.98 -3.45 -6.02
C PRO A 275 -25.21 -2.51 -7.20
N LEU A 276 -24.57 -1.33 -7.20
CA LEU A 276 -24.67 -0.33 -8.29
C LEU A 276 -24.30 -0.89 -9.67
N SER A 277 -23.44 -1.91 -9.71
CA SER A 277 -23.11 -2.71 -10.90
C SER A 277 -24.34 -3.31 -11.62
N TRP A 278 -25.46 -3.52 -10.93
CA TRP A 278 -26.73 -3.92 -11.54
C TRP A 278 -27.26 -2.88 -12.54
N ALA A 279 -27.11 -1.59 -12.25
CA ALA A 279 -27.46 -0.54 -13.20
C ALA A 279 -26.47 -0.49 -14.37
N ASN A 280 -25.18 -0.74 -14.11
CA ASN A 280 -24.13 -0.72 -15.14
C ASN A 280 -24.26 -1.87 -16.16
N MET A 281 -24.60 -3.09 -15.70
CA MET A 281 -24.94 -4.25 -16.55
C MET A 281 -25.99 -3.89 -17.60
N ILE A 282 -27.00 -3.13 -17.20
CA ILE A 282 -28.19 -2.88 -18.01
C ILE A 282 -28.01 -1.61 -18.85
N HIS A 283 -27.34 -0.59 -18.33
CA HIS A 283 -26.97 0.59 -19.11
C HIS A 283 -26.04 0.24 -20.30
N SER A 284 -25.14 -0.73 -20.11
CA SER A 284 -24.20 -1.15 -21.16
C SER A 284 -24.79 -2.07 -22.25
N ASP A 285 -25.97 -2.69 -22.02
CA ASP A 285 -26.55 -3.65 -22.98
C ASP A 285 -28.09 -3.77 -22.92
N ILE A 286 -28.77 -2.63 -22.79
CA ILE A 286 -30.24 -2.58 -22.59
C ILE A 286 -31.06 -3.25 -23.72
N ASN A 287 -30.49 -3.35 -24.93
CA ASN A 287 -31.16 -3.94 -26.08
C ASN A 287 -31.13 -5.48 -26.08
N THR A 288 -30.13 -6.12 -25.45
CA THR A 288 -30.00 -7.59 -25.46
C THR A 288 -30.89 -8.27 -24.41
N PHE A 289 -31.16 -7.59 -23.29
CA PHE A 289 -31.74 -8.22 -22.10
C PHE A 289 -33.12 -7.72 -21.68
N GLY A 290 -33.75 -6.85 -22.49
CA GLY A 290 -35.11 -6.36 -22.22
C GLY A 290 -36.21 -7.29 -22.75
N ILE A 291 -37.17 -7.63 -21.89
CA ILE A 291 -38.39 -8.38 -22.24
C ILE A 291 -39.60 -7.46 -22.00
N ASN A 292 -40.72 -7.75 -22.68
CA ASN A 292 -41.92 -6.92 -22.66
C ASN A 292 -42.41 -6.52 -21.26
N SER A 293 -42.26 -7.41 -20.27
CA SER A 293 -42.73 -7.22 -18.88
C SER A 293 -41.65 -7.44 -17.82
N GLY A 294 -40.36 -7.29 -18.16
CA GLY A 294 -39.25 -7.53 -17.23
C GLY A 294 -37.90 -7.70 -17.91
N TYR A 295 -36.92 -8.22 -17.17
CA TYR A 295 -35.57 -8.50 -17.70
C TYR A 295 -35.44 -9.98 -18.10
N ASN A 296 -34.53 -10.29 -19.02
CA ASN A 296 -34.18 -11.67 -19.34
C ASN A 296 -33.65 -12.41 -18.10
N PHE A 297 -34.01 -13.69 -17.97
CA PHE A 297 -33.57 -14.61 -16.93
C PHE A 297 -32.04 -14.69 -16.83
N ASP A 298 -31.32 -14.61 -17.95
CA ASP A 298 -29.85 -14.63 -17.96
C ASP A 298 -29.26 -13.39 -17.28
N LEU A 299 -29.82 -12.22 -17.56
CA LEU A 299 -29.45 -10.96 -16.91
C LEU A 299 -29.77 -11.03 -15.41
N GLU A 300 -30.98 -11.45 -15.03
CA GLU A 300 -31.31 -11.64 -13.60
C GLU A 300 -30.39 -12.66 -12.93
N SER A 301 -29.93 -13.70 -13.64
CA SER A 301 -28.94 -14.64 -13.11
C SER A 301 -27.60 -13.96 -12.81
N TYR A 302 -27.13 -13.06 -13.68
CA TYR A 302 -25.92 -12.26 -13.44
C TYR A 302 -26.08 -11.24 -12.30
N LEU A 303 -27.24 -10.58 -12.23
CA LEU A 303 -27.59 -9.68 -11.11
C LEU A 303 -27.54 -10.45 -9.79
N MET A 304 -28.15 -11.64 -9.75
CA MET A 304 -28.18 -12.48 -8.55
C MET A 304 -26.84 -13.15 -8.24
N ASP A 305 -25.97 -13.44 -9.22
CA ASP A 305 -24.60 -13.91 -8.97
C ASP A 305 -23.80 -12.90 -8.13
N ILE A 306 -23.99 -11.59 -8.33
CA ILE A 306 -23.36 -10.56 -7.48
C ILE A 306 -23.83 -10.69 -6.02
N LEU A 307 -25.13 -10.91 -5.79
CA LEU A 307 -25.68 -11.16 -4.45
C LEU A 307 -25.19 -12.50 -3.87
N HIS A 308 -25.06 -13.53 -4.69
CA HIS A 308 -24.56 -14.84 -4.24
C HIS A 308 -23.08 -14.76 -3.86
N ASN A 309 -22.22 -14.10 -4.65
CA ASN A 309 -20.82 -13.87 -4.28
C ASN A 309 -20.72 -13.14 -2.92
N GLN A 310 -21.54 -12.09 -2.72
CA GLN A 310 -21.65 -11.30 -1.49
C GLN A 310 -22.14 -12.07 -0.23
N ASN A 311 -22.67 -13.29 -0.37
CA ASN A 311 -23.20 -14.07 0.76
C ASN A 311 -22.57 -15.46 0.90
N CYS A 312 -22.13 -16.03 -0.22
CA CYS A 312 -21.77 -17.44 -0.37
C CYS A 312 -20.29 -17.65 -0.67
N ASN A 313 -19.56 -16.67 -1.23
CA ASN A 313 -18.14 -16.86 -1.52
C ASN A 313 -17.30 -16.71 -0.24
N LYS A 314 -17.23 -17.78 0.54
CA LYS A 314 -16.52 -17.85 1.82
C LYS A 314 -15.15 -18.50 1.61
N LEU A 315 -14.12 -17.90 2.20
CA LEU A 315 -12.67 -18.17 2.03
C LEU A 315 -12.17 -19.62 2.07
N LYS A 316 -12.98 -20.58 2.52
CA LYS A 316 -12.49 -21.94 2.81
C LYS A 316 -12.06 -22.71 1.56
N ASP A 317 -12.64 -22.40 0.41
CA ASP A 317 -12.44 -23.17 -0.83
C ASP A 317 -11.26 -22.64 -1.68
N ILE A 318 -10.51 -21.62 -1.20
CA ILE A 318 -9.28 -21.08 -1.82
C ILE A 318 -8.16 -22.13 -1.91
N GLN A 319 -8.28 -23.26 -1.19
CA GLN A 319 -7.27 -24.33 -1.15
C GLN A 319 -7.10 -25.08 -2.49
N GLN A 320 -7.99 -24.91 -3.46
CA GLN A 320 -7.89 -25.56 -4.77
C GLN A 320 -7.44 -24.56 -5.85
N TYR A 321 -6.22 -24.78 -6.37
CA TYR A 321 -5.73 -24.13 -7.57
C TYR A 321 -6.36 -24.80 -8.82
N PRO A 322 -6.69 -24.07 -9.89
CA PRO A 322 -6.51 -22.62 -10.10
C PRO A 322 -7.59 -21.76 -9.42
N PHE A 323 -7.19 -20.55 -8.99
CA PHE A 323 -8.04 -19.56 -8.33
C PHE A 323 -9.07 -18.90 -9.28
N MET A 324 -9.96 -19.67 -9.90
CA MET A 324 -10.85 -19.19 -10.98
C MET A 324 -11.84 -18.10 -10.55
N HIS A 325 -12.17 -17.99 -9.25
CA HIS A 325 -13.13 -17.01 -8.75
C HIS A 325 -12.61 -16.34 -7.48
N TYR A 326 -12.43 -15.02 -7.54
CA TYR A 326 -11.73 -14.25 -6.51
C TYR A 326 -12.37 -12.90 -6.15
N CYS A 327 -13.53 -12.58 -6.76
CA CYS A 327 -14.42 -11.58 -6.15
C CYS A 327 -14.82 -12.04 -4.74
N CYS A 328 -14.98 -11.11 -3.79
CA CYS A 328 -15.30 -11.41 -2.38
C CYS A 328 -14.25 -12.18 -1.55
N SER A 329 -13.05 -12.42 -2.06
CA SER A 329 -12.00 -13.08 -1.28
C SER A 329 -11.20 -12.08 -0.44
N ASN A 330 -11.28 -12.19 0.90
CA ASN A 330 -10.21 -11.70 1.79
C ASN A 330 -8.92 -12.42 1.39
N TYR A 331 -8.08 -11.77 0.58
CA TYR A 331 -6.77 -12.32 0.24
C TYR A 331 -5.97 -12.55 1.54
N PRO A 332 -5.38 -13.73 1.76
CA PRO A 332 -4.60 -13.98 2.97
C PRO A 332 -3.45 -12.98 3.03
N PHE A 333 -3.25 -12.35 4.20
CA PHE A 333 -2.08 -11.49 4.38
C PHE A 333 -0.80 -12.27 4.02
N PRO A 334 0.16 -11.66 3.32
CA PRO A 334 1.41 -12.32 3.00
C PRO A 334 2.03 -12.84 4.30
N SER A 335 2.56 -14.06 4.26
CA SER A 335 3.05 -14.71 5.48
C SER A 335 4.10 -13.82 6.16
N ILE A 336 4.12 -13.84 7.50
CA ILE A 336 5.08 -13.04 8.28
C ILE A 336 6.51 -13.37 7.84
N PHE A 337 6.77 -14.63 7.44
CA PHE A 337 8.02 -15.04 6.81
C PHE A 337 8.34 -14.30 5.50
N ALA A 338 7.38 -14.17 4.57
CA ALA A 338 7.59 -13.43 3.32
C ALA A 338 7.84 -11.93 3.58
N PHE A 339 7.14 -11.32 4.54
CA PHE A 339 7.40 -9.95 4.97
C PHE A 339 8.79 -9.78 5.60
N LEU A 340 9.19 -10.71 6.48
CA LEU A 340 10.51 -10.72 7.10
C LEU A 340 11.64 -10.96 6.08
N LEU A 341 11.42 -11.79 5.06
CA LEU A 341 12.39 -12.02 3.98
C LEU A 341 12.57 -10.75 3.13
N ILE A 342 11.49 -10.05 2.79
CA ILE A 342 11.55 -8.76 2.10
C ILE A 342 12.28 -7.72 2.96
N LEU A 343 11.93 -7.62 4.26
CA LEU A 343 12.58 -6.72 5.21
C LEU A 343 14.08 -7.02 5.37
N MET A 344 14.44 -8.31 5.49
CA MET A 344 15.83 -8.77 5.54
C MET A 344 16.58 -8.32 4.30
N LEU A 345 16.02 -8.50 3.09
CA LEU A 345 16.66 -8.11 1.84
C LEU A 345 16.89 -6.58 1.80
N PHE A 346 15.90 -5.79 2.23
CA PHE A 346 16.02 -4.33 2.32
C PHE A 346 16.99 -3.82 3.39
N VAL A 347 17.26 -4.56 4.47
CA VAL A 347 18.25 -4.17 5.50
C VAL A 347 19.65 -4.69 5.18
N PHE A 348 19.74 -5.96 4.74
CA PHE A 348 20.99 -6.67 4.52
C PHE A 348 21.76 -6.14 3.31
N VAL A 349 21.10 -5.89 2.17
CA VAL A 349 21.78 -5.42 0.96
C VAL A 349 22.46 -4.05 1.19
N PRO A 350 21.81 -3.00 1.73
CA PRO A 350 22.48 -1.75 2.09
C PRO A 350 23.59 -1.94 3.13
N THR A 351 23.38 -2.81 4.13
CA THR A 351 24.39 -3.09 5.17
C THR A 351 25.66 -3.68 4.57
N VAL A 352 25.56 -4.67 3.69
CA VAL A 352 26.70 -5.28 3.00
C VAL A 352 27.41 -4.27 2.08
N PHE A 353 26.66 -3.44 1.34
CA PHE A 353 27.25 -2.39 0.50
C PHE A 353 28.00 -1.33 1.32
N MET A 354 27.48 -0.96 2.49
CA MET A 354 28.16 -0.05 3.41
C MET A 354 29.41 -0.70 4.01
N LEU A 355 29.32 -1.91 4.56
CA LEU A 355 30.46 -2.64 5.14
C LEU A 355 31.59 -2.84 4.13
N LYS A 356 31.29 -3.22 2.88
CA LYS A 356 32.28 -3.33 1.78
C LYS A 356 33.00 -2.01 1.48
N LYS A 357 32.39 -0.87 1.80
CA LYS A 357 32.99 0.46 1.66
C LYS A 357 33.87 0.83 2.86
N TYR A 358 33.46 0.46 4.09
CA TYR A 358 34.26 0.68 5.30
C TYR A 358 35.52 -0.18 5.34
N THR A 359 35.46 -1.47 4.93
CA THR A 359 36.64 -2.33 4.89
C THR A 359 37.72 -1.79 3.94
N VAL A 360 37.35 -1.29 2.77
CA VAL A 360 38.27 -0.64 1.82
C VAL A 360 38.91 0.63 2.41
N VAL A 361 38.15 1.44 3.17
CA VAL A 361 38.69 2.64 3.83
C VAL A 361 39.66 2.27 4.95
N ILE A 362 39.30 1.32 5.82
CA ILE A 362 40.16 0.87 6.92
C ILE A 362 41.45 0.26 6.39
N PHE A 363 41.36 -0.62 5.38
CA PHE A 363 42.54 -1.24 4.76
C PHE A 363 43.43 -0.19 4.08
N GLY A 364 42.83 0.80 3.41
CA GLY A 364 43.56 1.95 2.87
C GLY A 364 44.31 2.75 3.94
N CYS A 365 43.69 3.03 5.08
CA CYS A 365 44.34 3.70 6.21
C CYS A 365 45.51 2.88 6.76
N VAL A 366 45.34 1.56 6.96
CA VAL A 366 46.40 0.67 7.47
C VAL A 366 47.58 0.59 6.49
N VAL A 367 47.34 0.42 5.18
CA VAL A 367 48.41 0.39 4.16
C VAL A 367 49.12 1.75 4.05
N THR A 368 48.39 2.86 4.14
CA THR A 368 48.99 4.21 4.13
C THR A 368 49.84 4.44 5.39
N TYR A 369 49.38 3.97 6.55
CA TYR A 369 50.15 4.02 7.80
C TYR A 369 51.44 3.17 7.70
N MET A 370 51.35 1.94 7.21
CA MET A 370 52.51 1.05 7.00
C MET A 370 53.56 1.63 6.04
N THR A 371 53.13 2.34 4.99
CA THR A 371 54.08 2.97 4.05
C THR A 371 54.71 4.25 4.63
N LEU A 372 53.97 5.05 5.41
CA LEU A 372 54.56 6.18 6.14
C LEU A 372 55.54 5.73 7.24
N SER A 373 55.19 4.71 8.03
CA SER A 373 56.08 4.21 9.10
C SER A 373 57.36 3.59 8.52
N LYS A 374 57.26 2.82 7.43
CA LYS A 374 58.43 2.30 6.71
C LYS A 374 59.29 3.44 6.13
N LYS A 375 58.69 4.48 5.55
CA LYS A 375 59.46 5.64 5.05
C LYS A 375 60.16 6.39 6.18
N TYR A 376 59.47 6.64 7.30
CA TYR A 376 60.04 7.32 8.47
C TYR A 376 61.21 6.53 9.09
N MET A 377 61.07 5.21 9.25
CA MET A 377 62.17 4.32 9.66
C MET A 377 63.36 4.43 8.71
N LEU A 378 63.15 4.35 7.40
CA LEU A 378 64.23 4.42 6.41
C LEU A 378 64.95 5.78 6.44
N THR A 379 64.22 6.90 6.54
CA THR A 379 64.83 8.23 6.69
C THR A 379 65.69 8.31 7.96
N ARG A 380 65.19 7.82 9.10
CA ARG A 380 65.93 7.86 10.37
C ARG A 380 67.19 6.97 10.38
N ILE A 381 67.14 5.83 9.69
CA ILE A 381 68.31 4.98 9.46
C ILE A 381 69.33 5.71 8.58
N PHE A 382 68.89 6.39 7.52
CA PHE A 382 69.77 7.15 6.62
C PHE A 382 70.43 8.34 7.32
N GLU A 383 69.70 9.05 8.19
CA GLU A 383 70.24 10.11 9.06
C GLU A 383 71.33 9.55 9.99
N SER A 384 71.09 8.38 10.61
CA SER A 384 72.07 7.70 11.46
C SER A 384 73.35 7.30 10.71
N PHE A 385 73.23 6.77 9.50
CA PHE A 385 74.40 6.42 8.67
C PHE A 385 75.19 7.67 8.25
N ASN A 386 74.51 8.77 7.89
CA ASN A 386 75.19 10.01 7.52
C ASN A 386 75.97 10.65 8.68
N THR A 387 75.43 10.66 9.90
CA THR A 387 76.15 11.21 11.06
C THR A 387 77.40 10.39 11.39
N GLU A 388 77.35 9.06 11.24
CA GLU A 388 78.49 8.17 11.46
C GLU A 388 79.55 8.27 10.35
N LEU A 389 79.13 8.35 9.08
CA LEU A 389 80.04 8.64 7.95
C LEU A 389 80.76 9.98 8.11
N THR A 390 80.05 11.03 8.53
CA THR A 390 80.63 12.36 8.77
C THR A 390 81.67 12.32 9.90
N LYS A 391 81.43 11.52 10.94
CA LYS A 391 82.35 11.30 12.06
C LYS A 391 83.65 10.60 11.61
N ASN A 392 83.54 9.63 10.71
CA ASN A 392 84.69 8.88 10.17
C ASN A 392 85.51 9.70 9.14
N ILE A 393 84.87 10.54 8.32
CA ILE A 393 85.58 11.44 7.40
C ILE A 393 86.41 12.48 8.18
N ASN A 394 85.84 13.04 9.25
CA ASN A 394 86.53 14.03 10.09
C ASN A 394 87.67 13.46 10.95
N THR A 395 87.72 12.14 11.18
CA THR A 395 88.88 11.48 11.81
C THR A 395 89.98 11.19 10.78
N ASN A 396 89.63 10.74 9.56
CA ASN A 396 90.62 10.47 8.51
C ASN A 396 91.29 11.76 7.97
N ASN A 397 90.54 12.85 7.78
CA ASN A 397 91.09 14.12 7.29
C ASN A 397 92.09 14.79 8.27
N LYS A 398 92.25 14.28 9.50
CA LYS A 398 93.27 14.75 10.45
C LYS A 398 94.66 14.15 10.22
N ASN A 399 94.78 13.11 9.39
CA ASN A 399 96.00 12.30 9.27
C ASN A 399 96.73 12.43 7.90
N SER A 400 96.29 13.31 6.99
CA SER A 400 96.82 13.40 5.62
C SER A 400 97.20 14.82 5.21
N GLY A 401 98.10 15.46 5.96
CA GLY A 401 98.75 16.71 5.55
C GLY A 401 100.14 16.47 4.98
N GLY A 402 100.34 16.63 3.67
CA GLY A 402 101.68 16.59 3.08
C GLY A 402 101.75 16.56 1.55
N ILE A 403 102.67 17.38 1.00
CA ILE A 403 103.38 17.20 -0.28
C ILE A 403 102.56 17.39 -1.59
N ASN A 404 102.55 18.64 -2.08
CA ASN A 404 103.23 19.12 -3.30
C ASN A 404 103.49 18.18 -4.50
N LYS A 405 103.59 18.64 -5.77
CA LYS A 405 103.13 19.83 -6.52
C LYS A 405 103.57 19.64 -7.99
N ASN A 406 103.05 20.44 -8.93
CA ASN A 406 103.38 20.49 -10.37
C ASN A 406 102.86 19.26 -11.15
N GLU A 407 102.67 19.29 -12.48
CA GLU A 407 103.05 20.30 -13.49
C GLU A 407 101.93 20.55 -14.53
N THR A 408 102.12 21.49 -15.47
CA THR A 408 101.04 22.17 -16.22
C THR A 408 101.13 22.09 -17.75
N THR A 409 99.98 21.91 -18.40
CA THR A 409 99.60 22.42 -19.75
C THR A 409 98.06 22.45 -19.78
N GLU A 410 97.34 23.53 -20.09
CA GLU A 410 97.33 24.42 -21.27
C GLU A 410 96.95 23.72 -22.59
N ALA A 411 95.98 24.21 -23.39
CA ALA A 411 95.07 25.35 -23.19
C ALA A 411 93.81 25.33 -24.10
N ASN A 412 92.81 26.14 -23.74
CA ASN A 412 91.77 26.76 -24.59
C ASN A 412 90.75 25.82 -25.32
N SER A 413 89.56 26.27 -25.75
CA SER A 413 88.99 27.64 -25.79
C SER A 413 87.48 27.68 -25.44
N SER A 414 87.09 28.68 -24.64
CA SER A 414 85.93 29.60 -24.74
C SER A 414 84.77 29.28 -25.72
N ASN A 415 83.48 29.45 -25.35
CA ASN A 415 82.74 30.72 -25.06
C ASN A 415 82.67 31.69 -26.28
N THR A 416 81.63 32.50 -26.53
CA THR A 416 80.33 32.79 -25.86
C THR A 416 79.33 33.48 -26.81
N ARG A 417 78.03 33.46 -26.46
CA ARG A 417 77.06 34.58 -26.59
C ARG A 417 75.98 34.36 -25.51
N GLU A 418 75.72 35.20 -24.49
CA GLU A 418 75.92 36.65 -24.31
C GLU A 418 75.00 37.48 -25.25
N THR A 419 74.23 38.50 -24.79
CA THR A 419 74.17 39.19 -23.47
C THR A 419 72.87 40.03 -23.28
N LEU A 420 72.67 40.60 -22.06
CA LEU A 420 71.85 41.81 -21.69
C LEU A 420 70.31 41.67 -21.68
N LEU A 421 69.50 42.48 -20.96
CA LEU A 421 69.71 43.57 -19.96
C LEU A 421 68.47 43.52 -19.00
N ASN A 422 68.53 43.33 -17.67
CA ASN A 422 69.05 44.10 -16.51
C ASN A 422 68.09 45.14 -15.86
N ASN A 423 68.26 45.33 -14.53
CA ASN A 423 67.63 46.30 -13.59
C ASN A 423 66.35 45.80 -12.86
N PHE A 424 66.10 46.07 -11.57
CA PHE A 424 66.59 47.13 -10.65
C PHE A 424 66.84 46.64 -9.19
N PHE A 425 67.56 47.43 -8.37
CA PHE A 425 67.64 47.35 -6.88
C PHE A 425 66.28 47.75 -6.24
N ASP A 426 65.98 47.60 -4.93
CA ASP A 426 66.79 47.44 -3.69
C ASP A 426 66.02 46.51 -2.67
N GLN A 427 66.21 46.37 -1.34
CA GLN A 427 66.96 47.06 -0.26
C GLN A 427 67.28 46.10 0.93
N THR A 428 68.02 46.58 1.92
CA THR A 428 68.48 45.90 3.18
C THR A 428 67.54 46.23 4.39
N ASN A 429 67.75 45.90 5.69
CA ASN A 429 68.94 45.47 6.46
C ASN A 429 68.61 44.92 7.89
N ASN A 430 69.64 44.48 8.65
CA ASN A 430 69.72 44.23 10.12
C ASN A 430 68.85 43.07 10.71
N ASP A 431 69.21 42.33 11.78
CA ASP A 431 70.48 42.04 12.51
C ASP A 431 70.30 40.66 13.22
N THR A 432 71.29 39.76 13.38
CA THR A 432 72.46 39.73 14.32
C THR A 432 72.11 40.05 15.80
N SER A 433 72.73 39.50 16.86
CA SER A 433 73.96 38.69 17.08
C SER A 433 73.76 37.81 18.35
N THR A 434 74.11 36.50 18.39
CA THR A 434 75.38 35.89 18.87
C THR A 434 76.01 36.52 20.13
N THR A 435 76.27 35.76 21.21
CA THR A 435 77.61 35.31 21.75
C THR A 435 77.48 35.04 23.28
N ASN A 436 78.37 34.36 24.06
CA ASN A 436 79.57 33.51 23.82
C ASN A 436 79.89 32.61 25.06
N ILE A 437 80.68 31.53 24.86
CA ILE A 437 81.89 31.05 25.62
C ILE A 437 81.91 31.31 27.15
N THR A 438 82.03 30.36 28.10
CA THR A 438 83.07 29.32 28.46
C THR A 438 82.53 28.48 29.66
N SER A 439 83.04 27.34 30.19
CA SER A 439 83.88 26.20 29.73
C SER A 439 84.11 25.15 30.88
N VAL A 440 84.59 23.94 30.55
CA VAL A 440 85.31 22.94 31.42
C VAL A 440 84.50 22.14 32.48
N ALA A 441 84.66 20.79 32.43
CA ALA A 441 84.44 19.75 33.47
C ALA A 441 83.00 19.55 34.05
N SER A 442 82.49 18.34 34.34
CA SER A 442 83.03 16.95 34.23
C SER A 442 81.96 15.84 34.42
N VAL A 443 82.23 14.64 33.87
CA VAL A 443 81.81 13.29 34.34
C VAL A 443 80.35 12.76 34.14
N SER A 444 80.29 11.59 33.48
CA SER A 444 79.27 10.51 33.46
C SER A 444 77.79 10.78 33.09
N THR A 445 77.42 10.47 31.85
CA THR A 445 76.03 10.16 31.42
C THR A 445 76.02 9.19 30.23
N ASP A 446 75.63 7.92 30.41
CA ASP A 446 75.52 6.95 29.29
C ASP A 446 74.38 5.91 29.40
N ILE A 447 73.58 5.89 30.49
CA ILE A 447 72.56 4.84 30.74
C ILE A 447 71.12 5.39 30.75
N LEU A 448 70.91 6.71 30.85
CA LEU A 448 69.57 7.27 31.12
C LEU A 448 68.76 7.64 29.85
N GLU A 449 69.39 8.03 28.75
CA GLU A 449 68.69 8.62 27.59
C GLU A 449 67.85 7.63 26.78
N THR A 450 68.30 6.39 26.63
CA THR A 450 67.64 5.35 25.82
C THR A 450 66.22 5.04 26.33
N THR A 451 66.01 5.12 27.65
CA THR A 451 64.73 4.82 28.31
C THR A 451 63.69 5.95 28.15
N ILE A 452 64.14 7.19 27.94
CA ILE A 452 63.25 8.37 27.80
C ILE A 452 62.66 8.44 26.38
N ILE A 453 63.45 8.09 25.37
CA ILE A 453 63.06 8.16 23.96
C ILE A 453 61.89 7.19 23.65
N THR A 454 61.91 5.97 24.19
CA THR A 454 60.90 4.94 23.89
C THR A 454 59.51 5.28 24.43
N LYS A 455 59.38 5.74 25.68
CA LYS A 455 58.09 6.19 26.25
C LYS A 455 57.43 7.30 25.43
N ASN A 456 58.22 8.25 24.93
CA ASN A 456 57.71 9.41 24.20
C ASN A 456 57.13 9.04 22.82
N HIS A 457 57.60 7.95 22.20
CA HIS A 457 57.01 7.41 20.96
C HIS A 457 55.69 6.67 21.19
N VAL A 458 55.55 5.89 22.28
CA VAL A 458 54.29 5.21 22.62
C VAL A 458 53.18 6.23 22.90
N LEU A 459 53.49 7.32 23.61
CA LEU A 459 52.51 8.39 23.88
C LEU A 459 52.02 9.05 22.57
N LYS A 460 52.93 9.34 21.64
CA LYS A 460 52.58 9.89 20.31
C LYS A 460 51.77 8.91 19.47
N PHE A 461 52.03 7.60 19.55
CA PHE A 461 51.24 6.56 18.88
C PHE A 461 49.79 6.58 19.38
N SER A 462 49.58 6.57 20.70
CA SER A 462 48.24 6.65 21.31
C SER A 462 47.50 7.92 20.94
N VAL A 463 48.17 9.09 20.95
CA VAL A 463 47.57 10.38 20.56
C VAL A 463 47.15 10.37 19.08
N ILE A 464 47.95 9.82 18.17
CA ILE A 464 47.60 9.73 16.74
C ILE A 464 46.42 8.75 16.52
N LEU A 465 46.41 7.61 17.20
CA LEU A 465 45.30 6.65 17.10
C LEU A 465 43.99 7.27 17.63
N ILE A 466 44.05 7.96 18.77
CA ILE A 466 42.93 8.68 19.36
C ILE A 466 42.48 9.82 18.43
N LEU A 467 43.39 10.58 17.81
CA LEU A 467 43.02 11.57 16.79
C LEU A 467 42.31 10.92 15.59
N CYS A 468 42.77 9.78 15.09
CA CYS A 468 42.10 9.08 13.99
C CYS A 468 40.70 8.56 14.36
N ILE A 469 40.48 8.19 15.63
CA ILE A 469 39.16 7.80 16.16
C ILE A 469 38.26 9.04 16.33
N ILE A 470 38.76 10.11 16.95
CA ILE A 470 38.04 11.38 17.14
C ILE A 470 37.68 12.03 15.80
N ILE A 471 38.58 12.01 14.81
CA ILE A 471 38.31 12.51 13.46
C ILE A 471 37.26 11.64 12.75
N ASN A 472 37.23 10.31 12.96
CA ASN A 472 36.11 9.49 12.45
C ASN A 472 34.78 9.83 13.12
N MET A 473 34.77 10.06 14.44
CA MET A 473 33.57 10.47 15.18
C MET A 473 33.06 11.85 14.74
N LEU A 474 33.96 12.83 14.54
CA LEU A 474 33.63 14.19 14.09
C LEU A 474 33.28 14.30 12.58
N PHE A 475 33.42 13.22 11.81
CA PHE A 475 32.99 13.13 10.41
C PHE A 475 31.75 12.25 10.20
N TYR A 476 31.13 11.79 11.28
CA TYR A 476 29.86 11.08 11.21
C TYR A 476 28.67 12.04 11.08
#